data_AF-A0A455W2H0-F1
#
_entry.id   AF-A0A455W2H0-F1
#
_cell.length_a   1.000
_cell.length_b   1.000
_cell.length_c   1.000
_cell.angle_alpha   90.00
_cell.angle_beta   90.00
_cell.angle_gamma   90.00
#
_symmetry.space_group_name_H-M   'P 1'
#
loop_
_entity.id
_entity.type
_entity.pdbx_description
1 polymer ?
#
loop_
_entity_poly.entity_id
_entity_poly.type
_entity_poly.pdbx_seq_one_letter_code
_entity_poly.pdbx_strand_id
1 'polypeptide(L)'
;MHLVLILVAVIIFIVFATSRLKLNPFITLLLASFLAAFAFGLPLSEIETTIRAGFGNILGYIGLVIVLGTIIGVILERTGAAIVMAETIIKLLGQKFPTLTMSLVGFIVSIPVFCDSGYVILNSLKRSMARTLSVSPVAMTVALSTGLFATHTMVPPTPGPIAAAGNLGLENNLGLVIGIGLIFAIIAALAGLFWASRCKNMTSTELEQAEEAFEEARQHYGELPSAGKAFAPIFVPILLICVGSVASYPTAPLGDGLLYEILNFLGKPLNALLIGLGFALTLLQGKGKLDEFGRHTSKGLEVAAPIILITGAGGAFGAVLAATPLGSYLGDTLSTLGLGVLMPFIVAAALKSAQGSSTVALVTASALVAPLLPQLGLDSDMGRVLTVMAVGAGAMTVSHANDSYFWVVSQFSKMTVATAYKSHTTATLIMGLVTIAAVWLTSLAVL
;
A
#
# COMPACT_ATOMS: atom_id res chain seq x y z
N MET A 1 -28.22 17.04 -13.62
CA MET A 1 -28.21 16.32 -12.33
C MET A 1 -28.31 14.82 -12.53
N HIS A 2 -28.94 14.33 -13.60
CA HIS A 2 -29.08 12.90 -13.88
C HIS A 2 -27.75 12.13 -13.95
N LEU A 3 -26.70 12.69 -14.57
CA LEU A 3 -25.38 12.04 -14.69
C LEU A 3 -24.71 11.83 -13.32
N VAL A 4 -24.83 12.80 -12.40
CA VAL A 4 -24.32 12.69 -11.02
C VAL A 4 -25.08 11.64 -10.24
N LEU A 5 -26.40 11.56 -10.41
CA LEU A 5 -27.21 10.51 -9.77
C LEU A 5 -26.83 9.11 -10.27
N ILE A 6 -26.52 8.96 -11.56
CA ILE A 6 -26.02 7.70 -12.12
C ILE A 6 -24.66 7.34 -11.48
N LEU A 7 -23.72 8.29 -11.43
CA LEU A 7 -22.42 8.06 -10.80
C LEU A 7 -22.58 7.65 -9.33
N VAL A 8 -23.36 8.39 -8.54
CA VAL A 8 -23.63 8.08 -7.13
C VAL A 8 -24.30 6.71 -7.01
N ALA A 9 -25.25 6.37 -7.86
CA ALA A 9 -25.89 5.04 -7.86
C ALA A 9 -24.89 3.92 -8.16
N VAL A 10 -23.96 4.11 -9.10
CA VAL A 10 -22.91 3.14 -9.41
C VAL A 10 -21.92 3.00 -8.25
N ILE A 11 -21.54 4.10 -7.60
CA ILE A 11 -20.68 4.05 -6.41
C ILE A 11 -21.38 3.32 -5.25
N ILE A 12 -22.65 3.64 -5.00
CA ILE A 12 -23.48 2.94 -4.01
C ILE A 12 -23.58 1.47 -4.36
N PHE A 13 -23.75 1.11 -5.64
CA PHE A 13 -23.74 -0.27 -6.09
C PHE A 13 -22.40 -0.95 -5.76
N ILE A 14 -21.25 -0.35 -6.09
CA ILE A 14 -19.93 -0.93 -5.78
C ILE A 14 -19.79 -1.16 -4.28
N VAL A 15 -20.12 -0.16 -3.46
CA VAL A 15 -20.05 -0.26 -1.99
C VAL A 15 -21.00 -1.33 -1.48
N PHE A 16 -22.25 -1.37 -1.96
CA PHE A 16 -23.27 -2.32 -1.53
C PHE A 16 -22.94 -3.76 -1.96
N ALA A 17 -22.54 -3.96 -3.21
CA ALA A 17 -22.19 -5.26 -3.76
C ALA A 17 -20.99 -5.89 -3.05
N THR A 18 -19.94 -5.10 -2.79
CA THR A 18 -18.77 -5.59 -2.04
C THR A 18 -19.08 -5.82 -0.56
N SER A 19 -19.84 -4.95 0.09
CA SER A 19 -20.06 -5.03 1.55
C SER A 19 -21.20 -5.95 2.00
N ARG A 20 -22.35 -5.90 1.32
CA ARG A 20 -23.55 -6.65 1.70
C ARG A 20 -23.68 -7.95 0.94
N LEU A 21 -23.48 -7.91 -0.38
CA LEU A 21 -23.56 -9.11 -1.23
C LEU A 21 -22.27 -9.94 -1.17
N LYS A 22 -21.20 -9.40 -0.60
CA LYS A 22 -19.87 -10.03 -0.50
C LYS A 22 -19.35 -10.49 -1.87
N LEU A 23 -19.73 -9.78 -2.93
CA LEU A 23 -19.23 -10.05 -4.27
C LEU A 23 -17.74 -9.71 -4.33
N ASN A 24 -16.97 -10.51 -5.07
CA ASN A 24 -15.55 -10.25 -5.27
C ASN A 24 -15.37 -8.85 -5.90
N PRO A 25 -14.43 -8.01 -5.41
CA PRO A 25 -14.22 -6.66 -5.92
C PRO A 25 -13.93 -6.62 -7.43
N PHE A 26 -13.23 -7.61 -7.97
CA PHE A 26 -12.96 -7.73 -9.41
C PHE A 26 -14.26 -7.82 -10.21
N ILE A 27 -15.13 -8.76 -9.85
CA ILE A 27 -16.44 -8.96 -10.50
C ILE A 27 -17.31 -7.72 -10.31
N THR A 28 -17.27 -7.12 -9.12
CA THR A 28 -18.06 -5.92 -8.82
C THR A 28 -17.66 -4.74 -9.69
N LEU A 29 -16.36 -4.47 -9.84
CA LEU A 29 -15.86 -3.39 -10.69
C LEU A 29 -16.17 -3.65 -12.16
N LEU A 30 -16.00 -4.89 -12.63
CA LEU A 30 -16.32 -5.24 -14.01
C LEU A 30 -17.82 -5.04 -14.31
N LEU A 31 -18.70 -5.50 -13.42
CA LEU A 31 -20.14 -5.27 -13.53
C LEU A 31 -20.47 -3.78 -13.45
N ALA A 32 -19.81 -3.03 -12.57
CA ALA A 32 -19.98 -1.59 -12.48
C ALA A 32 -19.58 -0.88 -13.77
N SER A 33 -18.53 -1.34 -14.48
CA SER A 33 -18.15 -0.81 -15.79
C SER A 33 -19.25 -1.02 -16.83
N PHE A 34 -19.84 -2.21 -16.90
CA PHE A 34 -20.97 -2.47 -17.78
C PHE A 34 -22.20 -1.62 -17.41
N LEU A 35 -22.57 -1.61 -16.13
CA LEU A 35 -23.72 -0.84 -15.65
C LEU A 35 -23.55 0.66 -15.91
N ALA A 36 -22.36 1.21 -15.67
CA ALA A 36 -22.04 2.59 -15.97
C ALA A 36 -22.13 2.85 -17.47
N ALA A 37 -21.53 2.01 -18.31
CA ALA A 37 -21.55 2.17 -19.76
C ALA A 37 -22.98 2.22 -20.31
N PHE A 38 -23.85 1.31 -19.86
CA PHE A 38 -25.26 1.30 -20.24
C PHE A 38 -26.02 2.52 -19.70
N ALA A 39 -25.82 2.86 -18.42
CA ALA A 39 -26.54 3.96 -17.78
C ALA A 39 -26.17 5.33 -18.35
N PHE A 40 -24.91 5.51 -18.77
CA PHE A 40 -24.44 6.72 -19.43
C PHE A 40 -24.67 6.74 -20.95
N GLY A 41 -25.22 5.66 -21.52
CA GLY A 41 -25.63 5.63 -22.92
C GLY A 41 -24.49 5.46 -23.93
N LEU A 42 -23.41 4.76 -23.57
CA LEU A 42 -22.36 4.44 -24.52
C LEU A 42 -22.91 3.57 -25.68
N PRO A 43 -22.41 3.75 -26.92
CA PRO A 43 -22.77 2.86 -28.03
C PRO A 43 -22.42 1.41 -27.70
N LEU A 44 -23.36 0.48 -27.91
CA LEU A 44 -23.19 -0.94 -27.57
C LEU A 44 -21.93 -1.56 -28.20
N SER A 45 -21.56 -1.11 -29.41
CA SER A 45 -20.36 -1.55 -30.14
C SER A 45 -19.05 -1.10 -29.49
N GLU A 46 -19.06 -0.05 -28.66
CA GLU A 46 -17.87 0.52 -28.03
C GLU A 46 -17.66 0.00 -26.61
N ILE A 47 -18.71 -0.47 -25.92
CA ILE A 47 -18.64 -0.88 -24.51
C ILE A 47 -17.55 -1.93 -24.28
N GLU A 48 -17.57 -3.02 -25.04
CA GLU A 48 -16.57 -4.09 -24.89
C GLU A 48 -15.15 -3.57 -25.16
N THR A 49 -14.98 -2.81 -26.24
CA THR A 49 -13.69 -2.26 -26.66
C THR A 49 -13.11 -1.33 -25.60
N THR A 50 -13.93 -0.43 -25.05
CA THR A 50 -13.53 0.52 -23.99
C THR A 50 -13.14 -0.21 -22.70
N ILE A 51 -13.92 -1.22 -22.29
CA ILE A 51 -13.63 -2.04 -21.11
C ILE A 51 -12.30 -2.81 -21.30
N ARG A 52 -12.11 -3.46 -22.47
CA ARG A 52 -10.90 -4.24 -22.76
C ARG A 52 -9.66 -3.35 -22.87
N ALA A 53 -9.77 -2.19 -23.49
CA ALA A 53 -8.68 -1.23 -23.61
C ALA A 53 -8.28 -0.68 -22.25
N GLY A 54 -9.24 -0.23 -21.42
CA GLY A 54 -8.98 0.24 -20.07
C GLY A 54 -8.33 -0.82 -19.19
N PHE A 55 -8.82 -2.06 -19.25
CA PHE A 55 -8.21 -3.19 -18.55
C PHE A 55 -6.77 -3.47 -19.01
N GLY A 56 -6.57 -3.58 -20.33
CA GLY A 56 -5.30 -3.95 -20.93
C GLY A 56 -4.21 -2.92 -20.72
N ASN A 57 -4.53 -1.63 -20.84
CA ASN A 57 -3.57 -0.54 -20.62
C ASN A 57 -3.01 -0.59 -19.19
N ILE A 58 -3.88 -0.60 -18.19
CA ILE A 58 -3.45 -0.65 -16.78
C ILE A 58 -2.62 -1.92 -16.49
N LEU A 59 -3.03 -3.08 -16.99
CA LEU A 59 -2.24 -4.31 -16.82
C LEU A 59 -0.86 -4.23 -17.48
N GLY A 60 -0.78 -3.68 -18.69
CA GLY A 60 0.45 -3.54 -19.45
C GLY A 60 1.51 -2.71 -18.73
N TYR A 61 1.09 -1.65 -18.03
CA TYR A 61 2.00 -0.72 -17.37
C TYR A 61 2.44 -1.18 -15.97
N ILE A 62 1.50 -1.61 -15.11
CA ILE A 62 1.80 -1.87 -13.69
C ILE A 62 1.66 -3.34 -13.28
N GLY A 63 1.08 -4.20 -14.13
CA GLY A 63 0.87 -5.61 -13.81
C GLY A 63 2.17 -6.35 -13.48
N LEU A 64 3.20 -6.19 -14.33
CA LEU A 64 4.52 -6.81 -14.10
C LEU A 64 5.22 -6.27 -12.85
N VAL A 65 5.07 -4.97 -12.58
CA VAL A 65 5.65 -4.31 -11.39
C VAL A 65 5.04 -4.92 -10.12
N ILE A 66 3.72 -5.12 -10.10
CA ILE A 66 3.02 -5.80 -8.99
C ILE A 66 3.53 -7.24 -8.83
N VAL A 67 3.61 -8.02 -9.90
CA VAL A 67 4.12 -9.41 -9.84
C VAL A 67 5.52 -9.45 -9.25
N LEU A 68 6.46 -8.68 -9.78
CA LEU A 68 7.84 -8.67 -9.30
C LEU A 68 7.93 -8.23 -7.83
N GLY A 69 7.19 -7.18 -7.46
CA GLY A 69 7.12 -6.72 -6.07
C GLY A 69 6.63 -7.81 -5.11
N THR A 70 5.58 -8.55 -5.49
CA THR A 70 5.05 -9.65 -4.65
C THR A 70 6.03 -10.83 -4.54
N ILE A 71 6.71 -11.20 -5.63
CA ILE A 71 7.70 -12.29 -5.61
C ILE A 71 8.89 -11.92 -4.72
N ILE A 72 9.41 -10.69 -4.86
CA ILE A 72 10.46 -10.16 -4.00
C ILE A 72 10.00 -10.23 -2.53
N GLY A 73 8.82 -9.69 -2.23
CA GLY A 73 8.25 -9.71 -0.88
C GLY A 73 8.16 -11.13 -0.28
N VAL A 74 7.67 -12.10 -1.05
CA VAL A 74 7.59 -13.51 -0.62
C VAL A 74 8.98 -14.11 -0.40
N ILE A 75 9.97 -13.84 -1.26
CA ILE A 75 11.34 -14.33 -1.05
C ILE A 75 11.94 -13.74 0.23
N LEU A 76 11.75 -12.45 0.49
CA LEU A 76 12.27 -11.81 1.71
C LEU A 76 11.58 -12.35 2.98
N GLU A 77 10.29 -12.63 2.90
CA GLU A 77 9.51 -13.27 3.96
C GLU A 77 10.07 -14.66 4.28
N ARG A 78 10.29 -15.48 3.24
CA ARG A 78 10.62 -16.90 3.39
C ARG A 78 12.09 -17.18 3.71
N THR A 79 12.99 -16.28 3.33
CA THR A 79 14.44 -16.41 3.61
C THR A 79 14.86 -15.82 4.96
N GLY A 80 13.91 -15.31 5.76
CA GLY A 80 14.21 -14.67 7.04
C GLY A 80 14.90 -13.30 6.90
N ALA A 81 15.00 -12.74 5.68
CA ALA A 81 15.54 -11.41 5.46
C ALA A 81 14.79 -10.33 6.26
N ALA A 82 13.46 -10.49 6.41
CA ALA A 82 12.63 -9.64 7.27
C ALA A 82 13.12 -9.60 8.74
N ILE A 83 13.56 -10.74 9.28
CA ILE A 83 14.10 -10.84 10.64
C ILE A 83 15.45 -10.15 10.71
N VAL A 84 16.34 -10.35 9.73
CA VAL A 84 17.66 -9.71 9.69
C VAL A 84 17.55 -8.19 9.61
N MET A 85 16.61 -7.67 8.82
CA MET A 85 16.33 -6.23 8.76
C MET A 85 15.90 -5.70 10.13
N ALA A 86 14.98 -6.40 10.79
CA ALA A 86 14.52 -6.04 12.12
C ALA A 86 15.63 -6.08 13.18
N GLU A 87 16.44 -7.14 13.22
CA GLU A 87 17.59 -7.26 14.12
C GLU A 87 18.63 -6.16 13.89
N THR A 88 18.85 -5.77 12.63
CA THR A 88 19.77 -4.67 12.29
C THR A 88 19.30 -3.34 12.85
N ILE A 89 18.00 -3.03 12.72
CA ILE A 89 17.41 -1.80 13.26
C ILE A 89 17.47 -1.80 14.79
N ILE A 90 17.18 -2.94 15.43
CA ILE A 90 17.27 -3.09 16.89
C ILE A 90 18.70 -2.87 17.39
N LYS A 91 19.72 -3.38 16.68
CA LYS A 91 21.13 -3.15 17.03
C LYS A 91 21.54 -1.67 16.92
N LEU A 92 20.99 -0.94 15.94
CA LEU A 92 21.32 0.46 15.70
C LEU A 92 20.68 1.42 16.70
N LEU A 93 19.38 1.27 16.96
CA LEU A 93 18.63 2.17 17.86
C LEU A 93 18.65 1.73 19.32
N GLY A 94 18.84 0.44 19.54
CA GLY A 94 18.96 -0.16 20.84
C GLY A 94 17.66 -0.22 21.64
N GLN A 95 17.85 -0.61 22.90
CA GLN A 95 16.80 -0.85 23.90
C GLN A 95 16.28 0.44 24.55
N LYS A 96 16.87 1.59 24.24
CA LYS A 96 16.56 2.88 24.88
C LYS A 96 15.17 3.42 24.50
N PHE A 97 14.69 3.09 23.30
CA PHE A 97 13.38 3.54 22.80
C PHE A 97 12.60 2.38 22.16
N PRO A 98 12.15 1.38 22.94
CA PRO A 98 11.65 0.11 22.39
C PRO A 98 10.42 0.26 21.49
N THR A 99 9.50 1.17 21.84
CA THR A 99 8.31 1.46 21.05
C THR A 99 8.66 2.14 19.71
N LEU A 100 9.61 3.07 19.70
CA LEU A 100 10.11 3.70 18.47
C LEU A 100 10.83 2.67 17.60
N THR A 101 11.68 1.84 18.20
CA THR A 101 12.38 0.76 17.50
C THR A 101 11.39 -0.18 16.81
N MET A 102 10.30 -0.59 17.47
CA MET A 102 9.27 -1.43 16.85
C MET A 102 8.51 -0.71 15.72
N SER A 103 8.21 0.57 15.89
CA SER A 103 7.58 1.36 14.82
C SER A 103 8.49 1.45 13.58
N LEU A 104 9.80 1.66 13.77
CA LEU A 104 10.76 1.76 12.67
C LEU A 104 11.05 0.41 12.02
N VAL A 105 11.11 -0.66 12.81
CA VAL A 105 11.17 -2.03 12.31
C VAL A 105 9.97 -2.30 11.39
N GLY A 106 8.76 -2.00 11.86
CA GLY A 106 7.55 -2.13 11.05
C GLY A 106 7.59 -1.29 9.77
N PHE A 107 7.96 -0.01 9.91
CA PHE A 107 8.04 0.94 8.79
C PHE A 107 8.91 0.43 7.65
N ILE A 108 10.11 -0.06 7.96
CA ILE A 108 11.08 -0.49 6.96
C ILE A 108 10.72 -1.87 6.40
N VAL A 109 10.32 -2.82 7.25
CA VAL A 109 10.02 -4.19 6.82
C VAL A 109 8.75 -4.26 5.97
N SER A 110 7.78 -3.37 6.17
CA SER A 110 6.53 -3.39 5.39
C SER A 110 6.63 -2.85 3.97
N ILE A 111 7.74 -2.20 3.60
CA ILE A 111 7.96 -1.74 2.22
C ILE A 111 7.94 -2.95 1.26
N PRO A 112 8.73 -4.02 1.51
CA PRO A 112 8.67 -5.25 0.70
C PRO A 112 7.70 -6.32 1.20
N VAL A 113 7.48 -6.44 2.52
CA VAL A 113 6.69 -7.53 3.10
C VAL A 113 5.29 -7.02 3.39
N PHE A 114 4.27 -7.82 3.10
CA PHE A 114 2.89 -7.48 3.43
C PHE A 114 2.73 -7.25 4.92
N CYS A 115 1.93 -6.24 5.32
CA CYS A 115 1.80 -5.87 6.73
C CYS A 115 1.28 -7.04 7.59
N ASP A 116 0.33 -7.84 7.10
CA ASP A 116 -0.17 -9.06 7.74
C ASP A 116 0.97 -10.05 8.04
N SER A 117 1.67 -10.53 7.01
CA SER A 117 2.82 -11.46 7.15
C SER A 117 3.94 -10.86 8.00
N GLY A 118 4.26 -9.58 7.77
CA GLY A 118 5.29 -8.86 8.50
C GLY A 118 4.98 -8.77 9.99
N TYR A 119 3.72 -8.55 10.35
CA TYR A 119 3.30 -8.55 11.75
C TYR A 119 3.49 -9.93 12.39
N VAL A 120 3.04 -11.00 11.72
CA VAL A 120 3.16 -12.38 12.22
C VAL A 120 4.62 -12.73 12.50
N ILE A 121 5.52 -12.41 11.56
CA ILE A 121 6.95 -12.71 11.68
C ILE A 121 7.60 -11.90 12.80
N LEU A 122 7.28 -10.61 12.88
CA LEU A 122 7.91 -9.69 13.83
C LEU A 122 7.27 -9.74 15.22
N ASN A 123 6.11 -10.38 15.37
CA ASN A 123 5.43 -10.51 16.66
C ASN A 123 6.28 -11.28 17.67
N SER A 124 7.00 -12.33 17.26
CA SER A 124 7.92 -13.07 18.13
C SER A 124 9.04 -12.18 18.67
N LEU A 125 9.66 -11.38 17.79
CA LEU A 125 10.70 -10.40 18.14
C LEU A 125 10.17 -9.31 19.08
N LYS A 126 8.99 -8.78 18.78
CA LYS A 126 8.29 -7.79 19.62
C LYS A 126 8.01 -8.36 21.01
N ARG A 127 7.53 -9.60 21.12
CA ARG A 127 7.25 -10.28 22.40
C ARG A 127 8.51 -10.47 23.24
N SER A 128 9.59 -10.95 22.61
CA SER A 128 10.89 -11.09 23.25
C SER A 128 11.39 -9.74 23.79
N MET A 129 11.35 -8.68 22.97
CA MET A 129 11.81 -7.36 23.39
C MET A 129 10.92 -6.72 24.48
N ALA A 130 9.59 -6.90 24.40
CA ALA A 130 8.68 -6.40 25.42
C ALA A 130 8.94 -7.03 26.80
N ARG A 131 9.25 -8.33 26.83
CA ARG A 131 9.59 -9.06 28.07
C ARG A 131 10.95 -8.63 28.62
N THR A 132 11.99 -8.68 27.79
CA THR A 132 13.37 -8.35 28.20
C THR A 132 13.48 -6.93 28.73
N LEU A 133 12.74 -5.99 28.14
CA LEU A 133 12.75 -4.58 28.55
C LEU A 133 11.65 -4.22 29.55
N SER A 134 10.80 -5.19 29.94
CA SER A 134 9.68 -4.98 30.86
C SER A 134 8.79 -3.80 30.44
N VAL A 135 8.51 -3.67 29.14
CA VAL A 135 7.66 -2.61 28.59
C VAL A 135 6.30 -3.13 28.16
N SER A 136 5.32 -2.23 28.06
CA SER A 136 3.93 -2.56 27.71
C SER A 136 3.81 -3.32 26.37
N PRO A 137 3.28 -4.56 26.35
CA PRO A 137 3.12 -5.34 25.13
C PRO A 137 2.13 -4.70 24.16
N VAL A 138 1.06 -4.09 24.68
CA VAL A 138 0.06 -3.39 23.87
C VAL A 138 0.66 -2.18 23.15
N ALA A 139 1.47 -1.37 23.85
CA ALA A 139 2.14 -0.24 23.21
C ALA A 139 3.09 -0.70 22.10
N MET A 140 3.81 -1.81 22.33
CA MET A 140 4.70 -2.41 21.33
C MET A 140 3.93 -2.97 20.13
N THR A 141 2.78 -3.59 20.38
CA THR A 141 1.85 -4.09 19.35
C THR A 141 1.35 -2.94 18.48
N VAL A 142 0.84 -1.87 19.10
CA VAL A 142 0.35 -0.71 18.35
C VAL A 142 1.49 -0.14 17.53
N ALA A 143 2.65 0.12 18.13
CA ALA A 143 3.79 0.69 17.42
C ALA A 143 4.24 -0.14 16.21
N LEU A 144 4.40 -1.45 16.38
CA LEU A 144 4.74 -2.35 15.27
C LEU A 144 3.65 -2.33 14.19
N SER A 145 2.38 -2.47 14.58
CA SER A 145 1.26 -2.53 13.64
C SER A 145 1.11 -1.23 12.84
N THR A 146 1.20 -0.08 13.49
CA THR A 146 1.09 1.23 12.83
C THR A 146 2.31 1.54 11.97
N GLY A 147 3.49 1.12 12.41
CA GLY A 147 4.72 1.24 11.63
C GLY A 147 4.62 0.48 10.30
N LEU A 148 4.21 -0.79 10.36
CA LEU A 148 3.97 -1.60 9.16
C LEU A 148 2.90 -0.94 8.26
N PHE A 149 1.78 -0.52 8.85
CA PHE A 149 0.64 -0.05 8.07
C PHE A 149 0.89 1.27 7.33
N ALA A 150 1.75 2.14 7.89
CA ALA A 150 2.11 3.42 7.30
C ALA A 150 2.75 3.28 5.90
N THR A 151 3.77 2.43 5.75
CA THR A 151 4.42 2.24 4.45
C THR A 151 3.62 1.32 3.54
N HIS A 152 2.91 0.34 4.10
CA HIS A 152 2.04 -0.55 3.33
C HIS A 152 0.97 0.20 2.50
N THR A 153 0.46 1.31 3.03
CA THR A 153 -0.64 2.07 2.40
C THR A 153 -0.18 3.24 1.56
N MET A 154 1.09 3.65 1.67
CA MET A 154 1.56 4.92 1.10
C MET A 154 2.77 4.78 0.17
N VAL A 155 3.57 3.71 0.28
CA VAL A 155 4.91 3.66 -0.33
C VAL A 155 5.01 2.48 -1.33
N PRO A 156 5.20 2.76 -2.63
CA PRO A 156 5.66 1.75 -3.58
C PRO A 156 7.04 1.18 -3.16
N PRO A 157 7.34 -0.12 -3.37
CA PRO A 157 6.71 -1.02 -4.32
C PRO A 157 5.60 -1.89 -3.73
N THR A 158 4.99 -1.50 -2.60
CA THR A 158 3.83 -2.24 -2.10
C THR A 158 2.72 -2.23 -3.17
N PRO A 159 2.05 -3.38 -3.45
CA PRO A 159 1.13 -3.47 -4.58
C PRO A 159 -0.04 -2.47 -4.57
N GLY A 160 -0.58 -2.13 -3.39
CA GLY A 160 -1.68 -1.17 -3.27
C GLY A 160 -1.29 0.24 -3.73
N PRO A 161 -0.24 0.86 -3.15
CA PRO A 161 0.29 2.15 -3.62
C PRO A 161 0.70 2.16 -5.09
N ILE A 162 1.32 1.10 -5.61
CA ILE A 162 1.65 1.00 -7.05
C ILE A 162 0.36 1.03 -7.88
N ALA A 163 -0.64 0.23 -7.51
CA ALA A 163 -1.89 0.16 -8.24
C ALA A 163 -2.63 1.50 -8.27
N ALA A 164 -2.66 2.20 -7.13
CA ALA A 164 -3.23 3.53 -7.05
C ALA A 164 -2.48 4.55 -7.93
N ALA A 165 -1.14 4.51 -7.94
CA ALA A 165 -0.34 5.35 -8.81
C ALA A 165 -0.61 5.08 -10.31
N GLY A 166 -0.73 3.81 -10.70
CA GLY A 166 -1.09 3.43 -12.07
C GLY A 166 -2.48 3.92 -12.47
N ASN A 167 -3.49 3.70 -11.63
CA ASN A 167 -4.86 4.18 -11.88
C ASN A 167 -4.95 5.71 -12.05
N LEU A 168 -4.07 6.45 -11.39
CA LEU A 168 -4.02 7.92 -11.45
C LEU A 168 -3.03 8.44 -12.50
N GLY A 169 -2.47 7.56 -13.35
CA GLY A 169 -1.60 7.94 -14.47
C GLY A 169 -0.23 8.47 -14.04
N LEU A 170 0.32 7.97 -12.93
CA LEU A 170 1.64 8.37 -12.37
C LEU A 170 2.76 7.37 -12.69
N GLU A 171 2.59 6.59 -13.76
CA GLU A 171 3.49 5.48 -14.13
C GLU A 171 4.93 5.93 -14.35
N ASN A 172 5.11 7.08 -15.01
CA ASN A 172 6.43 7.67 -15.27
C ASN A 172 6.98 8.48 -14.09
N ASN A 173 6.15 8.75 -13.08
CA ASN A 173 6.46 9.60 -11.94
C ASN A 173 6.54 8.80 -10.62
N LEU A 174 6.74 7.48 -10.71
CA LEU A 174 6.72 6.60 -9.54
C LEU A 174 7.78 6.98 -8.49
N GLY A 175 8.94 7.50 -8.90
CA GLY A 175 9.95 8.00 -7.95
C GLY A 175 9.45 9.18 -7.11
N LEU A 176 8.64 10.07 -7.70
CA LEU A 176 8.01 11.17 -6.97
C LEU A 176 6.94 10.63 -6.00
N VAL A 177 6.15 9.63 -6.42
CA VAL A 177 5.20 8.95 -5.53
C VAL A 177 5.91 8.29 -4.35
N ILE A 178 7.06 7.63 -4.57
CA ILE A 178 7.86 7.03 -3.49
C ILE A 178 8.38 8.11 -2.54
N GLY A 179 8.97 9.19 -3.07
CA GLY A 179 9.54 10.27 -2.25
C GLY A 179 8.50 10.95 -1.37
N ILE A 180 7.39 11.38 -1.98
CA ILE A 180 6.28 12.02 -1.26
C ILE A 180 5.58 11.00 -0.33
N GLY A 181 5.42 9.76 -0.79
CA GLY A 181 4.90 8.64 -0.01
C GLY A 181 5.67 8.39 1.29
N LEU A 182 7.00 8.40 1.23
CA LEU A 182 7.84 8.24 2.42
C LEU A 182 7.64 9.38 3.43
N ILE A 183 7.49 10.62 2.97
CA ILE A 183 7.24 11.78 3.85
C ILE A 183 5.92 11.60 4.59
N PHE A 184 4.83 11.32 3.87
CA PHE A 184 3.52 11.15 4.49
C PHE A 184 3.41 9.86 5.31
N ALA A 185 4.14 8.80 4.93
CA ALA A 185 4.25 7.59 5.74
C ALA A 185 4.96 7.88 7.06
N ILE A 186 6.01 8.72 7.08
CA ILE A 186 6.67 9.13 8.33
C ILE A 186 5.66 9.86 9.23
N ILE A 187 4.88 10.79 8.67
CA ILE A 187 3.82 11.49 9.43
C ILE A 187 2.81 10.51 10.01
N ALA A 188 2.35 9.55 9.21
CA ALA A 188 1.44 8.50 9.65
C ALA A 188 2.06 7.64 10.77
N ALA A 189 3.30 7.20 10.61
CA ALA A 189 4.02 6.39 11.58
C ALA A 189 4.25 7.15 12.90
N LEU A 190 4.55 8.44 12.85
CA LEU A 190 4.68 9.29 14.03
C LEU A 190 3.34 9.45 14.77
N ALA A 191 2.23 9.60 14.04
CA ALA A 191 0.89 9.63 14.63
C ALA A 191 0.54 8.30 15.32
N GLY A 192 0.85 7.18 14.67
CA GLY A 192 0.70 5.84 15.25
C GLY A 192 1.58 5.62 16.48
N LEU A 193 2.85 6.03 16.43
CA LEU A 193 3.79 5.95 17.54
C LEU A 193 3.35 6.82 18.73
N PHE A 194 2.86 8.03 18.45
CA PHE A 194 2.30 8.91 19.47
C PHE A 194 1.13 8.23 20.19
N TRP A 195 0.21 7.62 19.45
CA TRP A 195 -0.89 6.86 20.05
C TRP A 195 -0.43 5.60 20.79
N ALA A 196 0.56 4.88 20.25
CA ALA A 196 1.17 3.73 20.92
C ALA A 196 1.72 4.11 22.31
N SER A 197 2.32 5.30 22.43
CA SER A 197 2.83 5.81 23.71
C SER A 197 1.74 6.04 24.76
N ARG A 198 0.48 6.22 24.33
CA ARG A 198 -0.71 6.37 25.21
C ARG A 198 -1.32 5.04 25.61
N CYS A 199 -0.98 3.96 24.91
CA CYS A 199 -1.49 2.61 25.20
C CYS A 199 -0.70 1.86 26.29
N LYS A 200 0.28 2.51 26.94
CA LYS A 200 1.21 1.86 27.90
C LYS A 200 0.51 1.19 29.08
N ASN A 201 -0.60 1.76 29.55
CA ASN A 201 -1.32 1.26 30.73
C ASN A 201 -2.41 0.22 30.39
N MET A 202 -2.54 -0.16 29.12
CA MET A 202 -3.53 -1.17 28.72
C MET A 202 -3.01 -2.58 29.06
N THR A 203 -3.90 -3.41 29.61
CA THR A 203 -3.58 -4.77 30.02
C THR A 203 -3.62 -5.75 28.85
N SER A 204 -2.69 -6.71 28.85
CA SER A 204 -2.63 -7.85 27.94
C SER A 204 -2.07 -9.07 28.66
N THR A 205 -2.59 -10.26 28.36
CA THR A 205 -2.08 -11.55 28.87
C THR A 205 -0.90 -12.11 28.05
N GLU A 206 -0.28 -11.27 27.20
CA GLU A 206 0.66 -11.72 26.18
C GLU A 206 2.02 -12.23 26.70
N LEU A 207 2.46 -11.71 27.86
CA LEU A 207 3.82 -11.92 28.41
C LEU A 207 4.02 -13.23 29.19
N GLU A 208 2.97 -14.00 29.45
CA GLU A 208 3.05 -15.22 30.27
C GLU A 208 3.81 -16.39 29.59
N GLN A 209 4.13 -16.31 28.29
CA GLN A 209 4.74 -17.41 27.50
C GLN A 209 5.68 -16.91 26.38
N ALA A 210 6.76 -16.20 26.69
CA ALA A 210 7.53 -15.44 25.70
C ALA A 210 8.98 -15.90 25.44
N GLU A 211 9.54 -16.85 26.21
CA GLU A 211 10.94 -17.30 26.02
C GLU A 211 11.12 -18.27 24.85
N GLU A 212 10.17 -19.18 24.59
CA GLU A 212 10.33 -20.21 23.54
C GLU A 212 10.16 -19.65 22.12
N ALA A 213 9.32 -18.62 21.94
CA ALA A 213 8.82 -18.21 20.63
C ALA A 213 9.84 -17.48 19.70
N PHE A 214 10.90 -16.87 20.22
CA PHE A 214 11.87 -16.13 19.38
C PHE A 214 13.05 -17.00 18.97
N GLU A 215 13.62 -17.78 19.90
CA GLU A 215 14.65 -18.78 19.58
C GLU A 215 14.09 -19.79 18.56
N GLU A 216 12.85 -20.27 18.75
CA GLU A 216 12.15 -21.13 17.78
C GLU A 216 11.94 -20.44 16.43
N ALA A 217 11.47 -19.19 16.41
CA ALA A 217 11.27 -18.45 15.16
C ALA A 217 12.60 -18.27 14.41
N ARG A 218 13.70 -17.99 15.11
CA ARG A 218 15.03 -17.86 14.51
C ARG A 218 15.56 -19.20 14.00
N GLN A 219 15.38 -20.28 14.77
CA GLN A 219 15.75 -21.64 14.38
C GLN A 219 14.97 -22.13 13.15
N HIS A 220 13.75 -21.61 12.92
CA HIS A 220 12.92 -21.96 11.77
C HIS A 220 13.52 -21.52 10.42
N TYR A 221 14.34 -20.47 10.38
CA TYR A 221 14.87 -19.89 9.13
C TYR A 221 16.28 -20.37 8.73
N GLY A 222 16.86 -21.34 9.45
CA GLY A 222 18.19 -21.87 9.12
C GLY A 222 19.29 -20.79 9.14
N GLU A 223 20.17 -20.78 8.13
CA GLU A 223 21.22 -19.75 7.99
C GLU A 223 20.63 -18.42 7.49
N LEU A 224 20.59 -17.43 8.39
CA LEU A 224 20.11 -16.09 8.07
C LEU A 224 21.07 -15.34 7.12
N PRO A 225 20.53 -14.53 6.18
CA PRO A 225 21.35 -13.72 5.28
C PRO A 225 22.08 -12.60 6.03
N SER A 226 23.14 -12.05 5.42
CA SER A 226 23.76 -10.83 5.93
C SER A 226 22.86 -9.61 5.73
N ALA A 227 22.99 -8.58 6.58
CA ALA A 227 22.17 -7.37 6.50
C ALA A 227 22.19 -6.73 5.11
N GLY A 228 23.38 -6.59 4.49
CA GLY A 228 23.49 -6.04 3.13
C GLY A 228 22.68 -6.82 2.09
N LYS A 229 22.70 -8.16 2.16
CA LYS A 229 21.88 -9.00 1.26
C LYS A 229 20.39 -8.86 1.55
N ALA A 230 19.99 -8.72 2.81
CA ALA A 230 18.59 -8.55 3.20
C ALA A 230 17.98 -7.23 2.69
N PHE A 231 18.74 -6.13 2.70
CA PHE A 231 18.28 -4.81 2.26
C PHE A 231 18.39 -4.57 0.75
N ALA A 232 19.35 -5.22 0.06
CA ALA A 232 19.63 -4.96 -1.35
C ALA A 232 18.42 -5.11 -2.30
N PRO A 233 17.55 -6.14 -2.18
CA PRO A 233 16.39 -6.31 -3.05
C PRO A 233 15.36 -5.18 -3.01
N ILE A 234 15.47 -4.28 -2.03
CA ILE A 234 14.54 -3.16 -1.80
C ILE A 234 15.24 -1.85 -2.10
N PHE A 235 16.40 -1.65 -1.46
CA PHE A 235 17.12 -0.39 -1.51
C PHE A 235 17.65 -0.12 -2.92
N VAL A 236 18.14 -1.15 -3.62
CA VAL A 236 18.67 -0.99 -4.97
C VAL A 236 17.58 -0.60 -5.97
N PRO A 237 16.43 -1.29 -6.07
CA PRO A 237 15.36 -0.85 -6.97
C PRO A 237 14.84 0.56 -6.68
N ILE A 238 14.63 0.90 -5.40
CA ILE A 238 14.15 2.24 -5.03
C ILE A 238 15.18 3.30 -5.43
N LEU A 239 16.46 3.06 -5.15
CA LEU A 239 17.53 3.98 -5.54
C LEU A 239 17.58 4.16 -7.06
N LEU A 240 17.49 3.08 -7.84
CA LEU A 240 17.46 3.14 -9.30
C LEU A 240 16.27 3.96 -9.81
N ILE A 241 15.06 3.74 -9.26
CA ILE A 241 13.86 4.50 -9.64
C ILE A 241 14.03 5.99 -9.32
N CYS A 242 14.54 6.32 -8.14
CA CYS A 242 14.80 7.70 -7.74
C CYS A 242 15.83 8.37 -8.65
N VAL A 243 16.95 7.68 -8.95
CA VAL A 243 17.99 8.20 -9.84
C VAL A 243 17.46 8.39 -11.26
N GLY A 244 16.68 7.44 -11.81
CA GLY A 244 16.05 7.60 -13.12
C GLY A 244 15.03 8.74 -13.17
N SER A 245 14.31 8.98 -12.08
CA SER A 245 13.38 10.11 -11.96
C SER A 245 14.12 11.45 -11.92
N VAL A 246 15.26 11.52 -11.21
CA VAL A 246 16.13 12.71 -11.21
C VAL A 246 16.74 12.94 -12.59
N ALA A 247 17.20 11.87 -13.25
CA ALA A 247 17.74 11.94 -14.60
C ALA A 247 16.72 12.49 -15.61
N SER A 248 15.44 12.10 -15.46
CA SER A 248 14.33 12.49 -16.33
C SER A 248 13.64 13.79 -15.90
N TYR A 249 14.20 14.50 -14.92
CA TYR A 249 13.59 15.74 -14.42
C TYR A 249 13.63 16.83 -15.51
N PRO A 250 12.59 17.70 -15.62
CA PRO A 250 12.46 18.64 -16.74
C PRO A 250 13.63 19.60 -16.96
N THR A 251 14.46 19.84 -15.93
CA THR A 251 15.68 20.66 -16.06
C THR A 251 16.84 19.93 -16.75
N ALA A 252 16.64 18.68 -17.19
CA ALA A 252 17.62 17.82 -17.86
C ALA A 252 19.00 17.83 -17.18
N PRO A 253 19.10 17.50 -15.87
CA PRO A 253 20.33 17.69 -15.09
C PRO A 253 21.52 16.86 -15.59
N LEU A 254 21.25 15.80 -16.37
CA LEU A 254 22.26 14.90 -16.94
C LEU A 254 22.38 15.01 -18.47
N GLY A 255 21.64 15.94 -19.10
CA GLY A 255 21.52 16.06 -20.55
C GLY A 255 20.90 14.82 -21.22
N ASP A 256 21.12 14.67 -22.52
CA ASP A 256 20.50 13.62 -23.36
C ASP A 256 21.51 12.54 -23.81
N GLY A 257 22.64 12.40 -23.10
CA GLY A 257 23.71 11.48 -23.47
C GLY A 257 23.45 10.01 -23.08
N LEU A 258 24.38 9.12 -23.43
CA LEU A 258 24.33 7.69 -23.08
C LEU A 258 24.11 7.45 -21.57
N LEU A 259 24.68 8.30 -20.72
CA LEU A 259 24.50 8.20 -19.26
C LEU A 259 23.03 8.42 -18.85
N TYR A 260 22.35 9.39 -19.48
CA TYR A 260 20.92 9.60 -19.27
C TYR A 260 20.12 8.39 -19.74
N GLU A 261 20.39 7.85 -20.93
CA GLU A 261 19.67 6.69 -21.46
C GLU A 261 19.81 5.47 -20.55
N ILE A 262 21.01 5.18 -20.05
CA ILE A 262 21.27 4.06 -19.13
C ILE A 262 20.54 4.28 -17.81
N LEU A 263 20.65 5.46 -17.19
CA LEU A 263 20.03 5.74 -15.90
C LEU A 263 18.51 5.78 -15.99
N ASN A 264 17.96 6.34 -17.07
CA ASN A 264 16.53 6.32 -17.33
C ASN A 264 16.04 4.88 -17.56
N PHE A 265 16.75 4.08 -18.37
CA PHE A 265 16.40 2.67 -18.58
C PHE A 265 16.43 1.87 -17.28
N LEU A 266 17.50 1.95 -16.49
CA LEU A 266 17.63 1.22 -15.23
C LEU A 266 16.64 1.71 -14.17
N GLY A 267 16.29 3.00 -14.20
CA GLY A 267 15.33 3.60 -13.29
C GLY A 267 13.86 3.35 -13.63
N LYS A 268 13.54 2.77 -14.79
CA LYS A 268 12.17 2.33 -15.07
C LYS A 268 11.75 1.27 -14.04
N PRO A 269 10.56 1.37 -13.42
CA PRO A 269 10.15 0.49 -12.32
C PRO A 269 10.26 -1.00 -12.63
N LEU A 270 9.89 -1.42 -13.84
CA LEU A 270 10.03 -2.81 -14.29
C LEU A 270 11.49 -3.30 -14.23
N ASN A 271 12.42 -2.53 -14.81
CA ASN A 271 13.83 -2.89 -14.89
C ASN A 271 14.48 -2.87 -13.50
N ALA A 272 14.17 -1.85 -12.70
CA ALA A 272 14.64 -1.72 -11.33
C ALA A 272 14.19 -2.92 -10.47
N LEU A 273 12.92 -3.34 -10.57
CA LEU A 273 12.43 -4.50 -9.83
C LEU A 273 12.98 -5.82 -10.33
N LEU A 274 13.27 -5.98 -11.63
CA LEU A 274 13.98 -7.16 -12.13
C LEU A 274 15.38 -7.28 -11.52
N ILE A 275 16.09 -6.15 -11.38
CA ILE A 275 17.39 -6.11 -10.68
C ILE A 275 17.19 -6.47 -9.19
N GLY A 276 16.14 -5.94 -8.56
CA GLY A 276 15.75 -6.29 -7.19
C GLY A 276 15.49 -7.77 -7.00
N LEU A 277 14.79 -8.41 -7.95
CA LEU A 277 14.59 -9.85 -7.96
C LEU A 277 15.92 -10.59 -8.08
N GLY A 278 16.85 -10.11 -8.91
CA GLY A 278 18.22 -10.64 -8.98
C GLY A 278 18.93 -10.64 -7.62
N PHE A 279 18.82 -9.55 -6.86
CA PHE A 279 19.31 -9.51 -5.48
C PHE A 279 18.54 -10.46 -4.56
N ALA A 280 17.22 -10.60 -4.71
CA ALA A 280 16.42 -11.51 -3.89
C ALA A 280 16.83 -12.97 -4.10
N LEU A 281 17.24 -13.36 -5.31
CA LEU A 281 17.78 -14.70 -5.58
C LEU A 281 19.04 -15.02 -4.77
N THR A 282 19.83 -14.01 -4.40
CA THR A 282 21.03 -14.21 -3.56
C THR A 282 20.71 -14.62 -2.13
N LEU A 283 19.44 -14.46 -1.71
CA LEU A 283 18.94 -14.89 -0.41
C LEU A 283 18.60 -16.37 -0.37
N LEU A 284 18.37 -17.01 -1.52
CA LEU A 284 18.12 -18.45 -1.60
C LEU A 284 19.44 -19.22 -1.41
N GLN A 285 19.45 -20.20 -0.52
CA GLN A 285 20.64 -20.95 -0.11
C GLN A 285 20.45 -22.47 -0.29
N GLY A 286 21.54 -23.25 -0.22
CA GLY A 286 21.47 -24.72 -0.31
C GLY A 286 21.40 -25.30 -1.73
N LYS A 287 21.12 -26.61 -1.82
CA LYS A 287 21.14 -27.40 -3.06
C LYS A 287 19.80 -27.37 -3.85
N GLY A 288 18.73 -26.79 -3.28
CA GLY A 288 17.38 -26.76 -3.85
C GLY A 288 16.89 -25.37 -4.31
N LYS A 289 17.80 -24.43 -4.58
CA LYS A 289 17.46 -23.02 -4.85
C LYS A 289 16.47 -22.81 -5.99
N LEU A 290 16.57 -23.63 -7.04
CA LEU A 290 15.70 -23.50 -8.21
C LEU A 290 14.26 -23.91 -7.86
N ASP A 291 14.09 -24.97 -7.07
CA ASP A 291 12.77 -25.45 -6.63
C ASP A 291 12.16 -24.47 -5.62
N GLU A 292 12.96 -23.93 -4.71
CA GLU A 292 12.54 -22.86 -3.79
C GLU A 292 12.10 -21.61 -4.56
N PHE A 293 12.90 -21.18 -5.54
CA PHE A 293 12.55 -20.06 -6.40
C PHE A 293 11.21 -20.30 -7.11
N GLY A 294 11.00 -21.48 -7.71
CA GLY A 294 9.73 -21.82 -8.37
C GLY A 294 8.54 -21.79 -7.42
N ARG A 295 8.71 -22.30 -6.19
CA ARG A 295 7.67 -22.29 -5.16
C ARG A 295 7.34 -20.88 -4.67
N HIS A 296 8.36 -20.07 -4.39
CA HIS A 296 8.20 -18.68 -3.96
C HIS A 296 7.61 -17.81 -5.07
N THR A 297 8.00 -18.05 -6.32
CA THR A 297 7.40 -17.41 -7.49
C THR A 297 5.92 -17.74 -7.60
N SER A 298 5.56 -19.02 -7.50
CA SER A 298 4.15 -19.46 -7.52
C SER A 298 3.35 -18.79 -6.42
N LYS A 299 3.92 -18.71 -5.21
CA LYS A 299 3.26 -18.03 -4.09
C LYS A 299 3.14 -16.52 -4.29
N GLY A 300 4.14 -15.87 -4.87
CA GLY A 300 4.08 -14.46 -5.25
C GLY A 300 2.96 -14.20 -6.25
N LEU A 301 2.83 -15.06 -7.28
CA LEU A 301 1.75 -14.97 -8.27
C LEU A 301 0.35 -15.12 -7.65
N GLU A 302 0.17 -16.03 -6.70
CA GLU A 302 -1.09 -16.16 -5.96
C GLU A 302 -1.47 -14.86 -5.23
N VAL A 303 -0.49 -14.19 -4.64
CA VAL A 303 -0.70 -12.93 -3.92
C VAL A 303 -0.94 -11.76 -4.89
N ALA A 304 -0.27 -11.75 -6.05
CA ALA A 304 -0.42 -10.73 -7.07
C ALA A 304 -1.76 -10.79 -7.82
N ALA A 305 -2.27 -12.00 -8.07
CA ALA A 305 -3.44 -12.24 -8.93
C ALA A 305 -4.67 -11.37 -8.59
N PRO A 306 -5.19 -11.33 -7.34
CA PRO A 306 -6.34 -10.49 -7.03
C PRO A 306 -6.05 -9.00 -7.22
N ILE A 307 -4.82 -8.55 -6.94
CA ILE A 307 -4.44 -7.14 -7.04
C ILE A 307 -4.45 -6.70 -8.50
N ILE A 308 -3.82 -7.50 -9.38
CA ILE A 308 -3.77 -7.23 -10.83
C ILE A 308 -5.17 -7.22 -11.44
N LEU A 309 -6.01 -8.21 -11.09
CA LEU A 309 -7.37 -8.32 -11.62
C LEU A 309 -8.23 -7.12 -11.20
N ILE A 310 -8.23 -6.75 -9.92
CA ILE A 310 -8.99 -5.59 -9.42
C ILE A 310 -8.45 -4.29 -10.04
N THR A 311 -7.14 -4.17 -10.20
CA THR A 311 -6.51 -2.99 -10.80
C THR A 311 -6.89 -2.83 -12.27
N GLY A 312 -6.84 -3.91 -13.05
CA GLY A 312 -7.34 -3.90 -14.42
C GLY A 312 -8.82 -3.57 -14.51
N ALA A 313 -9.66 -4.16 -13.64
CA ALA A 313 -11.10 -3.84 -13.63
C ALA A 313 -11.35 -2.37 -13.24
N GLY A 314 -10.54 -1.81 -12.35
CA GLY A 314 -10.51 -0.37 -12.06
C GLY A 314 -10.16 0.47 -13.28
N GLY A 315 -9.14 0.07 -14.04
CA GLY A 315 -8.80 0.69 -15.33
C GLY A 315 -9.94 0.65 -16.35
N ALA A 316 -10.61 -0.49 -16.47
CA ALA A 316 -11.79 -0.64 -17.32
C ALA A 316 -12.92 0.30 -16.88
N PHE A 317 -13.19 0.39 -15.58
CA PHE A 317 -14.20 1.28 -15.01
C PHE A 317 -13.86 2.76 -15.28
N GLY A 318 -12.62 3.16 -15.02
CA GLY A 318 -12.13 4.50 -15.30
C GLY A 318 -12.23 4.87 -16.78
N ALA A 319 -11.88 3.94 -17.68
CA ALA A 319 -12.00 4.14 -19.13
C ALA A 319 -13.45 4.33 -19.58
N VAL A 320 -14.39 3.54 -19.02
CA VAL A 320 -15.83 3.75 -19.27
C VAL A 320 -16.23 5.14 -18.81
N LEU A 321 -15.90 5.56 -17.58
CA LEU A 321 -16.26 6.88 -17.10
C LEU A 321 -15.65 8.03 -17.93
N ALA A 322 -14.39 7.88 -18.37
CA ALA A 322 -13.72 8.84 -19.23
C ALA A 322 -14.37 8.97 -20.62
N ALA A 323 -14.98 7.89 -21.13
CA ALA A 323 -15.72 7.89 -22.39
C ALA A 323 -17.15 8.48 -22.27
N THR A 324 -17.58 8.87 -21.07
CA THR A 324 -18.92 9.44 -20.84
C THR A 324 -18.90 10.97 -20.83
N PRO A 325 -20.05 11.64 -21.05
CA PRO A 325 -20.19 13.09 -20.86
C PRO A 325 -20.02 13.56 -19.40
N LEU A 326 -19.74 12.66 -18.46
CA LEU A 326 -19.60 12.96 -17.04
C LEU A 326 -18.45 13.95 -16.78
N GLY A 327 -17.34 13.83 -17.52
CA GLY A 327 -16.17 14.68 -17.34
C GLY A 327 -16.42 16.16 -17.61
N SER A 328 -17.22 16.48 -18.63
CA SER A 328 -17.63 17.86 -18.91
C SER A 328 -18.73 18.34 -17.97
N TYR A 329 -19.63 17.46 -17.54
CA TYR A 329 -20.75 17.82 -16.66
C TYR A 329 -20.33 18.13 -15.21
N LEU A 330 -19.31 17.46 -14.68
CA LEU A 330 -18.87 17.62 -13.29
C LEU A 330 -18.01 18.87 -13.04
N GLY A 331 -17.42 19.46 -14.09
CA GLY A 331 -16.47 20.58 -14.01
C GLY A 331 -17.02 21.85 -13.36
N ASP A 332 -18.30 22.15 -13.56
CA ASP A 332 -18.91 23.39 -13.06
C ASP A 332 -19.50 23.26 -11.64
N THR A 333 -19.84 22.03 -11.19
CA THR A 333 -20.54 21.81 -9.92
C THR A 333 -19.62 21.36 -8.78
N LEU A 334 -18.59 20.54 -9.06
CA LEU A 334 -17.67 20.04 -8.02
C LEU A 334 -16.55 21.03 -7.69
N SER A 335 -16.11 21.84 -8.67
CA SER A 335 -15.10 22.88 -8.48
C SER A 335 -15.51 23.91 -7.41
N THR A 336 -16.82 24.15 -7.23
CA THR A 336 -17.35 25.10 -6.23
C THR A 336 -17.44 24.56 -4.81
N LEU A 337 -17.42 23.23 -4.61
CA LEU A 337 -17.53 22.60 -3.30
C LEU A 337 -16.19 22.54 -2.54
N GLY A 338 -15.06 22.77 -3.21
CA GLY A 338 -13.73 22.88 -2.58
C GLY A 338 -13.25 21.62 -1.84
N LEU A 339 -13.81 20.44 -2.15
CA LEU A 339 -13.47 19.21 -1.42
C LEU A 339 -12.05 18.72 -1.69
N GLY A 340 -11.48 19.03 -2.87
CA GLY A 340 -10.09 18.70 -3.25
C GLY A 340 -9.69 17.27 -2.86
N VAL A 341 -8.59 17.15 -2.11
CA VAL A 341 -8.04 15.86 -1.64
C VAL A 341 -8.91 15.11 -0.63
N LEU A 342 -9.90 15.75 0.00
CA LEU A 342 -10.77 15.08 0.98
C LEU A 342 -11.72 14.07 0.34
N MET A 343 -12.16 14.33 -0.89
CA MET A 343 -13.05 13.41 -1.59
C MET A 343 -12.39 12.04 -1.80
N PRO A 344 -11.17 11.93 -2.37
CA PRO A 344 -10.48 10.64 -2.47
C PRO A 344 -10.28 9.93 -1.13
N PHE A 345 -9.98 10.68 -0.06
CA PHE A 345 -9.86 10.13 1.28
C PHE A 345 -11.18 9.51 1.77
N ILE A 346 -12.30 10.23 1.66
CA ILE A 346 -13.61 9.78 2.13
C ILE A 346 -14.04 8.51 1.38
N VAL A 347 -13.85 8.48 0.06
CA VAL A 347 -14.17 7.32 -0.76
C VAL A 347 -13.34 6.11 -0.33
N ALA A 348 -12.03 6.28 -0.17
CA ALA A 348 -11.15 5.21 0.27
C ALA A 348 -11.47 4.72 1.69
N ALA A 349 -11.75 5.61 2.63
CA ALA A 349 -12.12 5.26 4.01
C ALA A 349 -13.46 4.53 4.09
N ALA A 350 -14.45 4.96 3.30
CA ALA A 350 -15.74 4.28 3.21
C ALA A 350 -15.58 2.86 2.65
N LEU A 351 -14.82 2.71 1.56
CA LEU A 351 -14.56 1.40 0.94
C LEU A 351 -13.76 0.50 1.89
N LYS A 352 -12.73 1.02 2.54
CA LYS A 352 -11.93 0.29 3.54
C LYS A 352 -12.78 -0.19 4.70
N SER A 353 -13.58 0.68 5.30
CA SER A 353 -14.43 0.31 6.43
C SER A 353 -15.49 -0.73 6.02
N ALA A 354 -16.00 -0.63 4.80
CA ALA A 354 -16.98 -1.57 4.29
C ALA A 354 -16.39 -2.95 3.92
N GLN A 355 -15.22 -2.97 3.29
CA GLN A 355 -14.64 -4.17 2.66
C GLN A 355 -13.48 -4.81 3.45
N GLY A 356 -12.89 -4.07 4.38
CA GLY A 356 -11.80 -4.54 5.21
C GLY A 356 -10.41 -4.52 4.56
N SER A 357 -10.25 -4.75 3.27
CA SER A 357 -8.91 -4.77 2.65
C SER A 357 -8.41 -3.37 2.24
N SER A 358 -7.23 -2.98 2.73
CA SER A 358 -6.58 -1.70 2.34
C SER A 358 -6.13 -1.68 0.89
N THR A 359 -5.56 -2.79 0.40
CA THR A 359 -5.13 -2.89 -1.00
C THR A 359 -6.33 -2.76 -1.94
N VAL A 360 -7.44 -3.44 -1.65
CA VAL A 360 -8.66 -3.33 -2.46
C VAL A 360 -9.25 -1.92 -2.40
N ALA A 361 -9.27 -1.30 -1.21
CA ALA A 361 -9.77 0.07 -1.06
C ALA A 361 -8.92 1.09 -1.84
N LEU A 362 -7.58 0.99 -1.78
CA LEU A 362 -6.64 1.81 -2.57
C LEU A 362 -6.95 1.72 -4.07
N VAL A 363 -6.98 0.49 -4.59
CA VAL A 363 -7.19 0.22 -6.02
C VAL A 363 -8.57 0.69 -6.48
N THR A 364 -9.61 0.39 -5.71
CA THR A 364 -10.99 0.73 -6.08
C THR A 364 -11.24 2.24 -6.00
N ALA A 365 -10.76 2.90 -4.94
CA ALA A 365 -10.94 4.34 -4.75
C ALA A 365 -10.17 5.15 -5.79
N SER A 366 -8.90 4.81 -6.05
CA SER A 366 -8.10 5.48 -7.07
C SER A 366 -8.73 5.38 -8.47
N ALA A 367 -9.25 4.20 -8.84
CA ALA A 367 -9.93 4.01 -10.12
C ALA A 367 -11.21 4.85 -10.25
N LEU A 368 -11.98 4.97 -9.16
CA LEU A 368 -13.20 5.77 -9.10
C LEU A 368 -12.92 7.26 -9.20
N VAL A 369 -11.84 7.73 -8.56
CA VAL A 369 -11.47 9.15 -8.49
C VAL A 369 -10.68 9.63 -9.70
N ALA A 370 -9.96 8.75 -10.40
CA ALA A 370 -9.16 9.10 -11.58
C ALA A 370 -9.88 9.98 -12.62
N PRO A 371 -11.11 9.66 -13.08
CA PRO A 371 -11.80 10.51 -14.06
C PRO A 371 -12.31 11.84 -13.47
N LEU A 372 -12.25 12.01 -12.15
CA LEU A 372 -12.76 13.18 -11.41
C LEU A 372 -11.66 14.19 -11.06
N LEU A 373 -10.38 13.85 -11.31
CA LEU A 373 -9.25 14.69 -10.93
C LEU A 373 -9.29 16.10 -11.53
N PRO A 374 -9.60 16.30 -12.83
CA PRO A 374 -9.64 17.64 -13.41
C PRO A 374 -10.66 18.55 -12.71
N GLN A 375 -11.81 17.99 -12.33
CA GLN A 375 -12.89 18.75 -11.69
C GLN A 375 -12.60 19.02 -10.21
N LEU A 376 -11.71 18.24 -9.60
CA LEU A 376 -11.22 18.46 -8.23
C LEU A 376 -10.01 19.39 -8.16
N GLY A 377 -9.46 19.84 -9.31
CA GLY A 377 -8.20 20.59 -9.36
C GLY A 377 -6.97 19.75 -9.00
N LEU A 378 -7.02 18.44 -9.26
CA LEU A 378 -6.00 17.46 -8.89
C LEU A 378 -5.34 16.79 -10.12
N ASP A 379 -5.52 17.35 -11.32
CA ASP A 379 -5.04 16.77 -12.58
C ASP A 379 -3.56 16.98 -12.87
N SER A 380 -2.90 17.91 -12.16
CA SER A 380 -1.45 18.07 -12.17
C SER A 380 -0.73 16.82 -11.62
N ASP A 381 0.54 16.63 -11.96
CA ASP A 381 1.33 15.51 -11.45
C ASP A 381 1.36 15.48 -9.91
N MET A 382 1.53 16.64 -9.28
CA MET A 382 1.48 16.75 -7.82
C MET A 382 0.07 16.52 -7.28
N GLY A 383 -0.97 17.01 -7.96
CA GLY A 383 -2.38 16.78 -7.58
C GLY A 383 -2.72 15.29 -7.57
N ARG A 384 -2.28 14.55 -8.58
CA ARG A 384 -2.39 13.08 -8.66
C ARG A 384 -1.63 12.40 -7.53
N VAL A 385 -0.42 12.86 -7.19
CA VAL A 385 0.39 12.28 -6.11
C VAL A 385 -0.28 12.51 -4.75
N LEU A 386 -0.73 13.73 -4.47
CA LEU A 386 -1.50 14.04 -3.26
C LEU A 386 -2.80 13.24 -3.22
N THR A 387 -3.39 12.93 -4.37
CA THR A 387 -4.53 12.00 -4.45
C THR A 387 -4.16 10.58 -4.05
N VAL A 388 -3.01 10.05 -4.50
CA VAL A 388 -2.50 8.74 -4.01
C VAL A 388 -2.36 8.78 -2.49
N MET A 389 -1.81 9.85 -1.94
CA MET A 389 -1.61 9.99 -0.48
C MET A 389 -2.94 10.08 0.27
N ALA A 390 -3.92 10.81 -0.27
CA ALA A 390 -5.25 10.91 0.31
C ALA A 390 -6.00 9.57 0.29
N VAL A 391 -5.92 8.85 -0.82
CA VAL A 391 -6.48 7.50 -0.95
C VAL A 391 -5.77 6.52 -0.01
N GLY A 392 -4.45 6.62 0.15
CA GLY A 392 -3.68 5.82 1.14
C GLY A 392 -4.07 6.10 2.58
N ALA A 393 -4.21 7.38 2.96
CA ALA A 393 -4.71 7.80 4.27
C ALA A 393 -6.13 7.27 4.53
N GLY A 394 -7.00 7.29 3.51
CA GLY A 394 -8.35 6.77 3.61
C GLY A 394 -8.36 5.24 3.72
N ALA A 395 -7.54 4.54 2.94
CA ALA A 395 -7.42 3.08 2.99
C ALA A 395 -6.79 2.55 4.28
N MET A 396 -6.13 3.42 5.05
CA MET A 396 -5.68 3.16 6.42
C MET A 396 -6.82 3.35 7.46
N THR A 397 -7.89 4.05 7.10
CA THR A 397 -9.02 4.44 7.99
C THR A 397 -10.27 3.59 7.73
N VAL A 398 -10.76 2.76 8.66
CA VAL A 398 -10.16 2.30 9.92
C VAL A 398 -10.02 0.77 9.88
N SER A 399 -9.00 0.24 10.54
CA SER A 399 -8.82 -1.21 10.70
C SER A 399 -9.71 -1.72 11.84
N HIS A 400 -10.75 -2.48 11.53
CA HIS A 400 -11.71 -3.05 12.48
C HIS A 400 -12.09 -4.49 12.11
N ALA A 401 -13.14 -5.07 12.71
CA ALA A 401 -13.52 -6.47 12.51
C ALA A 401 -13.71 -6.96 11.05
N ASN A 402 -13.89 -6.05 10.08
CA ASN A 402 -13.97 -6.43 8.66
C ASN A 402 -12.58 -6.61 8.02
N ASP A 403 -11.53 -6.07 8.63
CA ASP A 403 -10.14 -6.09 8.18
C ASP A 403 -9.39 -7.32 8.70
N SER A 404 -8.71 -8.06 7.82
CA SER A 404 -7.84 -9.17 8.24
C SER A 404 -6.72 -8.69 9.16
N TYR A 405 -6.21 -7.47 8.92
CA TYR A 405 -5.10 -6.93 9.68
C TYR A 405 -5.46 -6.70 11.15
N PHE A 406 -6.68 -6.23 11.44
CA PHE A 406 -7.21 -6.12 12.80
C PHE A 406 -7.12 -7.46 13.55
N TRP A 407 -7.48 -8.57 12.87
CA TRP A 407 -7.45 -9.90 13.46
C TRP A 407 -6.03 -10.43 13.62
N VAL A 408 -5.15 -10.21 12.63
CA VAL A 408 -3.72 -10.54 12.77
C VAL A 408 -3.12 -9.84 13.98
N VAL A 409 -3.33 -8.53 14.12
CA VAL A 409 -2.78 -7.76 15.24
C VAL A 409 -3.35 -8.22 16.58
N SER A 410 -4.67 -8.36 16.69
CA SER A 410 -5.33 -8.71 17.96
C SER A 410 -5.04 -10.14 18.41
N GLN A 411 -5.08 -11.11 17.51
CA GLN A 411 -4.90 -12.54 17.83
C GLN A 411 -3.44 -12.86 18.15
N PHE A 412 -2.50 -12.42 17.31
CA PHE A 412 -1.09 -12.70 17.54
C PHE A 412 -0.54 -11.98 18.78
N SER A 413 -1.18 -10.89 19.20
CA SER A 413 -0.85 -10.20 20.46
C SER A 413 -1.71 -10.59 21.65
N LYS A 414 -2.56 -11.63 21.52
CA LYS A 414 -3.43 -12.12 22.60
C LYS A 414 -4.25 -10.99 23.26
N MET A 415 -4.70 -10.03 22.47
CA MET A 415 -5.50 -8.91 22.94
C MET A 415 -6.97 -9.24 22.90
N THR A 416 -7.72 -8.79 23.91
CA THR A 416 -9.19 -8.82 23.81
C THR A 416 -9.64 -7.89 22.67
N VAL A 417 -10.78 -8.22 22.04
CA VAL A 417 -11.37 -7.41 20.97
C VAL A 417 -11.60 -5.96 21.44
N ALA A 418 -12.05 -5.78 22.68
CA ALA A 418 -12.26 -4.45 23.26
C ALA A 418 -10.95 -3.66 23.39
N THR A 419 -9.85 -4.31 23.80
CA THR A 419 -8.53 -3.68 23.83
C THR A 419 -8.05 -3.34 22.41
N ALA A 420 -8.24 -4.23 21.44
CA ALA A 420 -7.85 -4.01 20.05
C ALA A 420 -8.58 -2.84 19.40
N TYR A 421 -9.87 -2.66 19.67
CA TYR A 421 -10.61 -1.47 19.22
C TYR A 421 -10.06 -0.17 19.84
N LYS A 422 -9.83 -0.17 21.15
CA LYS A 422 -9.32 1.00 21.87
C LYS A 422 -7.88 1.35 21.49
N SER A 423 -7.06 0.36 21.15
CA SER A 423 -5.65 0.60 20.82
C SER A 423 -5.43 0.66 19.32
N HIS A 424 -5.52 -0.44 18.58
CA HIS A 424 -5.18 -0.55 17.16
C HIS A 424 -6.16 0.20 16.26
N THR A 425 -7.47 -0.07 16.35
CA THR A 425 -8.46 0.63 15.49
C THR A 425 -8.38 2.14 15.67
N THR A 426 -8.30 2.60 16.91
CA THR A 426 -8.13 4.03 17.22
C THR A 426 -6.81 4.58 16.68
N ALA A 427 -5.71 3.80 16.74
CA ALA A 427 -4.45 4.19 16.12
C ALA A 427 -4.60 4.43 14.61
N THR A 428 -5.22 3.48 13.90
CA THR A 428 -5.41 3.58 12.44
C THR A 428 -6.30 4.76 12.04
N LEU A 429 -7.32 5.07 12.84
CA LEU A 429 -8.13 6.28 12.68
C LEU A 429 -7.28 7.54 12.83
N ILE A 430 -6.48 7.63 13.90
CA ILE A 430 -5.60 8.79 14.14
C ILE A 430 -4.59 8.94 13.02
N MET A 431 -3.97 7.85 12.57
CA MET A 431 -3.02 7.89 11.46
C MET A 431 -3.67 8.47 10.21
N GLY A 432 -4.82 7.93 9.80
CA GLY A 432 -5.52 8.42 8.62
C GLY A 432 -5.94 9.88 8.72
N LEU A 433 -6.47 10.31 9.86
CA LEU A 433 -6.87 11.71 10.10
C LEU A 433 -5.68 12.68 10.09
N VAL A 434 -4.57 12.33 10.73
CA VAL A 434 -3.36 13.17 10.74
C VAL A 434 -2.75 13.22 9.35
N THR A 435 -2.69 12.09 8.65
CA THR A 435 -2.16 12.04 7.29
C THR A 435 -3.01 12.84 6.32
N ILE A 436 -4.34 12.72 6.33
CA ILE A 436 -5.17 13.53 5.43
C ILE A 436 -5.10 15.02 5.76
N ALA A 437 -5.02 15.39 7.05
CA ALA A 437 -4.82 16.77 7.44
C ALA A 437 -3.49 17.33 6.88
N ALA A 438 -2.41 16.54 6.95
CA ALA A 438 -1.13 16.92 6.36
C ALA A 438 -1.22 17.04 4.82
N VAL A 439 -1.84 16.07 4.15
CA VAL A 439 -2.03 16.08 2.69
C VAL A 439 -2.85 17.30 2.26
N TRP A 440 -3.91 17.62 3.00
CA TRP A 440 -4.74 18.79 2.76
C TRP A 440 -3.94 20.10 2.92
N LEU A 441 -3.18 20.24 4.01
CA LEU A 441 -2.31 21.42 4.20
C LEU A 441 -1.27 21.56 3.08
N THR A 442 -0.66 20.47 2.63
CA THR A 442 0.25 20.49 1.48
C THR A 442 -0.47 20.85 0.20
N SER A 443 -1.71 20.38 0.00
CA SER A 443 -2.51 20.70 -1.18
C SER A 443 -2.77 22.21 -1.30
N LEU A 444 -3.02 22.89 -0.18
CA LEU A 444 -3.23 24.35 -0.16
C LEU A 444 -1.97 25.16 -0.52
N ALA A 445 -0.78 24.56 -0.40
CA ALA A 445 0.48 25.24 -0.62
C ALA A 445 1.07 24.97 -2.01
N VAL A 446 0.70 23.86 -2.66
CA VAL A 446 1.38 23.35 -3.87
C VAL A 446 0.41 23.20 -5.06
N LEU A 447 -0.91 23.23 -4.83
CA LEU A 447 -1.95 23.30 -5.85
C LEU A 447 -2.59 24.69 -5.82
#